data_AF-A0A2E7BM22-F1
#
_entry.id   AF-A0A2E7BM22-F1
#
_cell.length_a   1.000
_cell.length_b   1.000
_cell.length_c   1.000
_cell.angle_alpha   90.00
_cell.angle_beta   90.00
_cell.angle_gamma   90.00
#
_symmetry.space_group_name_H-M   'P 1'
#
loop_
_entity.id
_entity.type
_entity.pdbx_description
1 polymer ?
#
loop_
_entity_poly.entity_id
_entity_poly.type
_entity_poly.pdbx_seq_one_letter_code
_entity_poly.pdbx_strand_id
1 'polypeptide(L)'
;MFTLKLLPASKRVVSRWSSSIFSIMASISASGKSAALSAGAWLRILICPTNVVVESPSASATRTIFLTMFLLLLRFLVCRIPLSRGRRYNMRKTVVAVVCGLVALVCGESLVLSQASSRNPVVQTSVGKLEGRWADAEGGVSVFRGVAFARPPVRDLRWRPPLAVEPWDGTVSAAEFGPACWQTRNGDNSPYGRGDLPRSEDCLTLNIWTPTNAGDRLPVMVWFHGGGHSSGVGSARIFDGTNMARKGVLLVTANYRLGPLGFSAHPALTAESSHGSSGNYGILDHIAALEWVRDNIAAFGGDPSNVTIFGQSAGSWSVCPSGYDVGRRSVS
;
A
#
# COMPACT_ATOMS: atom_id res chain seq x y z
N MET A 1 -44.29 13.57 23.62
CA MET A 1 -43.56 14.62 24.39
C MET A 1 -42.16 14.05 24.59
N PHE A 2 -41.22 14.18 23.65
CA PHE A 2 -40.48 15.39 23.28
C PHE A 2 -40.28 15.51 21.76
N THR A 3 -40.41 16.73 21.27
CA THR A 3 -40.32 17.13 19.86
C THR A 3 -38.95 17.79 19.64
N LEU A 4 -38.16 17.29 18.69
CA LEU A 4 -36.86 17.88 18.35
C LEU A 4 -37.08 19.13 17.47
N LYS A 5 -36.75 20.32 18.00
CA LYS A 5 -36.72 21.59 17.26
C LYS A 5 -35.43 21.67 16.44
N LEU A 6 -35.55 21.72 15.12
CA LEU A 6 -34.47 22.18 14.23
C LEU A 6 -34.66 23.67 13.95
N LEU A 7 -33.62 24.45 14.22
CA LEU A 7 -33.55 25.90 13.94
C LEU A 7 -33.37 26.13 12.42
N PRO A 8 -33.98 27.19 11.85
CA PRO A 8 -33.85 27.49 10.42
C PRO A 8 -32.52 28.17 10.09
N ALA A 9 -31.76 27.59 9.17
CA ALA A 9 -30.62 28.25 8.54
C ALA A 9 -31.10 29.43 7.68
N SER A 10 -30.44 30.56 7.86
CA SER A 10 -30.75 31.85 7.25
C SER A 10 -30.56 31.83 5.72
N LYS A 11 -31.58 32.34 5.02
CA LYS A 11 -31.52 32.74 3.62
C LYS A 11 -30.68 34.02 3.50
N ARG A 12 -29.58 33.98 2.72
CA ARG A 12 -28.81 35.07 2.05
C ARG A 12 -27.45 34.43 1.74
N VAL A 13 -27.05 34.13 0.51
CA VAL A 13 -26.76 35.03 -0.61
C VAL A 13 -26.89 34.23 -1.90
N VAL A 14 -27.96 34.46 -2.65
CA VAL A 14 -28.04 34.11 -4.08
C VAL A 14 -28.48 35.36 -4.79
N SER A 15 -27.52 36.14 -5.29
CA SER A 15 -27.82 37.17 -6.27
C SER A 15 -26.62 37.37 -7.20
N ARG A 16 -26.94 37.56 -8.48
CA ARG A 16 -26.10 38.15 -9.55
C ARG A 16 -25.28 37.28 -10.52
N TRP A 17 -25.57 36.00 -10.72
CA TRP A 17 -24.96 35.28 -11.87
C TRP A 17 -25.88 34.43 -12.76
N SER A 18 -27.21 34.43 -12.55
CA SER A 18 -28.12 33.59 -13.37
C SER A 18 -28.80 34.30 -14.55
N SER A 19 -28.83 35.64 -14.58
CA SER A 19 -29.59 36.38 -15.60
C SER A 19 -28.85 36.50 -16.94
N SER A 20 -27.51 36.50 -16.94
CA SER A 20 -26.71 36.71 -18.16
C SER A 20 -26.52 35.43 -18.99
N ILE A 21 -26.60 34.26 -18.35
CA ILE A 21 -26.42 32.96 -19.03
C ILE A 21 -27.70 32.53 -19.76
N PHE A 22 -28.88 32.86 -19.23
CA PHE A 22 -30.16 32.54 -19.86
C PHE A 22 -30.42 33.36 -21.15
N SER A 23 -29.95 34.62 -21.23
CA SER A 23 -30.10 35.42 -22.46
C SER A 23 -29.22 34.95 -23.62
N ILE A 24 -28.09 34.26 -23.35
CA ILE A 24 -27.19 33.76 -24.39
C ILE A 24 -27.72 32.44 -24.99
N MET A 25 -28.32 31.57 -24.16
CA MET A 25 -28.89 30.30 -24.61
C MET A 25 -30.17 30.48 -25.46
N ALA A 26 -30.97 31.51 -25.20
CA ALA A 26 -32.17 31.81 -25.98
C ALA A 26 -31.86 32.31 -27.41
N SER A 27 -30.69 32.90 -27.65
CA SER A 27 -30.30 33.45 -28.96
C SER A 27 -29.76 32.39 -29.93
N ILE A 28 -29.32 31.22 -29.42
CA ILE A 28 -28.74 30.14 -30.23
C ILE A 28 -29.81 29.22 -30.84
N SER A 29 -31.03 29.20 -30.26
CA SER A 29 -32.16 28.42 -30.78
C SER A 29 -32.79 28.99 -32.06
N ALA A 30 -32.51 30.25 -32.41
CA ALA A 30 -33.18 30.95 -33.50
C ALA A 30 -32.51 30.84 -34.89
N SER A 31 -31.34 30.22 -35.01
CA SER A 31 -30.65 30.03 -36.30
C SER A 31 -30.61 28.56 -36.70
N GLY A 32 -31.74 28.05 -37.20
CA GLY A 32 -31.87 26.69 -37.69
C GLY A 32 -30.93 26.40 -38.86
N LYS A 33 -29.92 25.55 -38.63
CA LYS A 33 -29.27 24.71 -39.66
C LYS A 33 -28.80 23.42 -39.02
N SER A 34 -29.60 22.37 -39.22
CA SER A 34 -29.27 20.98 -38.93
C SER A 34 -28.16 20.49 -39.87
N ALA A 35 -27.14 19.83 -39.32
CA ALA A 35 -26.31 18.90 -40.07
C ALA A 35 -25.99 17.71 -39.17
N ALA A 36 -26.46 16.55 -39.60
CA ALA A 36 -26.44 15.28 -38.90
C ALA A 36 -25.02 14.72 -38.78
N LEU A 37 -24.66 14.23 -37.59
CA LEU A 37 -23.67 13.18 -37.39
C LEU A 37 -24.23 12.18 -36.37
N SER A 38 -24.17 10.91 -36.77
CA SER A 38 -24.88 9.77 -36.22
C SER A 38 -24.36 9.29 -34.86
N ALA A 39 -25.31 9.17 -33.93
CA ALA A 39 -25.53 8.15 -32.89
C ALA A 39 -24.33 7.41 -32.29
N GLY A 40 -24.09 7.62 -30.98
CA GLY A 40 -23.27 6.72 -30.17
C GLY A 40 -23.07 7.09 -28.70
N ALA A 41 -24.05 7.67 -27.98
CA ALA A 41 -24.12 7.67 -26.51
C ALA A 41 -25.46 8.26 -26.03
N TRP A 42 -26.47 7.42 -25.82
CA TRP A 42 -27.70 7.82 -25.14
C TRP A 42 -27.56 7.55 -23.63
N LEU A 43 -27.47 8.62 -22.84
CA LEU A 43 -27.70 8.57 -21.39
C LEU A 43 -29.22 8.77 -21.15
N ARG A 44 -29.92 7.74 -20.67
CA ARG A 44 -31.31 7.86 -20.22
C ARG A 44 -31.35 8.61 -18.89
N ILE A 45 -31.96 9.79 -18.86
CA ILE A 45 -32.29 10.50 -17.61
C ILE A 45 -33.68 10.01 -17.17
N LEU A 46 -33.71 9.14 -16.16
CA LEU A 46 -34.93 8.86 -15.39
C LEU A 46 -35.00 9.85 -14.22
N ILE A 47 -36.11 10.58 -14.12
CA ILE A 47 -36.36 11.55 -13.05
C ILE A 47 -36.82 10.79 -11.81
N CYS A 48 -36.06 10.89 -10.71
CA CYS A 48 -36.52 10.57 -9.35
C CYS A 48 -36.14 11.75 -8.43
N PRO A 49 -37.06 12.27 -7.60
CA PRO A 49 -36.79 13.45 -6.80
C PRO A 49 -36.25 13.02 -5.43
N THR A 50 -34.94 13.02 -5.24
CA THR A 50 -34.22 13.38 -3.99
C THR A 50 -32.74 13.02 -4.16
N ASN A 51 -31.87 13.97 -3.80
CA ASN A 51 -30.40 13.91 -3.83
C ASN A 51 -29.74 14.07 -5.22
N VAL A 52 -29.58 15.32 -5.65
CA VAL A 52 -28.55 15.66 -6.65
C VAL A 52 -27.20 15.65 -5.94
N VAL A 53 -26.44 14.57 -6.12
CA VAL A 53 -25.00 14.61 -5.97
C VAL A 53 -24.49 15.42 -7.16
N VAL A 54 -23.97 16.62 -6.91
CA VAL A 54 -23.21 17.36 -7.91
C VAL A 54 -21.86 16.66 -8.02
N GLU A 55 -21.74 15.70 -8.92
CA GLU A 55 -20.42 15.28 -9.39
C GLU A 55 -19.74 16.51 -10.00
N SER A 56 -18.65 16.93 -9.36
CA SER A 56 -17.74 17.92 -9.94
C SER A 56 -17.37 17.46 -11.35
N PRO A 57 -17.50 18.31 -12.39
CA PRO A 57 -17.08 17.92 -13.72
C PRO A 57 -15.60 17.53 -13.64
N SER A 58 -15.24 16.39 -14.25
CA SER A 58 -13.83 16.01 -14.38
C SER A 58 -13.05 17.19 -14.96
N ALA A 59 -11.79 17.36 -14.56
CA ALA A 59 -10.97 18.50 -14.99
C ALA A 59 -10.93 18.68 -16.54
N SER A 60 -11.21 17.61 -17.29
CA SER A 60 -11.38 17.59 -18.74
C SER A 60 -12.61 18.38 -19.23
N ALA A 61 -13.75 18.26 -18.54
CA ALA A 61 -15.01 18.91 -18.95
C ALA A 61 -14.94 20.43 -18.76
N THR A 62 -14.36 20.89 -17.64
CA THR A 62 -14.17 22.32 -17.35
C THR A 62 -13.21 22.96 -18.36
N ARG A 63 -12.12 22.28 -18.74
CA ARG A 63 -11.16 22.76 -19.76
C ARG A 63 -11.79 22.91 -21.13
N THR A 64 -12.65 21.97 -21.52
CA THR A 64 -13.34 21.99 -22.81
C THR A 64 -14.31 23.18 -22.91
N ILE A 65 -15.05 23.48 -21.84
CA ILE A 65 -15.99 24.60 -21.79
C ILE A 65 -15.26 25.95 -21.92
N PHE A 66 -14.17 26.16 -21.16
CA PHE A 66 -13.39 27.40 -21.22
C PHE A 66 -12.75 27.62 -22.60
N LEU A 67 -12.18 26.57 -23.20
CA LEU A 67 -11.58 26.65 -24.53
C LEU A 67 -12.63 26.99 -25.61
N THR A 68 -13.83 26.41 -25.50
CA THR A 68 -14.91 26.64 -26.46
C THR A 68 -15.46 28.08 -26.35
N MET A 69 -15.65 28.59 -25.13
CA MET A 69 -16.06 29.99 -24.93
C MET A 69 -15.02 30.99 -25.42
N PHE A 70 -13.73 30.70 -25.20
CA PHE A 70 -12.63 31.55 -25.66
C PHE A 70 -12.52 31.61 -27.19
N LEU A 71 -12.68 30.48 -27.88
CA LEU A 71 -12.68 30.43 -29.35
C LEU A 71 -13.87 31.16 -29.98
N LEU A 72 -15.04 31.13 -29.33
CA LEU A 72 -16.23 31.88 -29.76
C LEU A 72 -16.04 33.39 -29.61
N LEU A 73 -15.44 33.85 -28.51
CA LEU A 73 -15.06 35.26 -28.31
C LEU A 73 -14.04 35.73 -29.36
N LEU A 74 -13.07 34.89 -29.70
CA LEU A 74 -12.09 35.17 -30.75
C LEU A 74 -12.74 35.35 -32.13
N ARG A 75 -13.68 34.47 -32.49
CA ARG A 75 -14.45 34.60 -33.73
C ARG A 75 -15.25 35.89 -33.78
N PHE A 76 -15.80 36.32 -32.64
CA PHE A 76 -16.60 37.54 -32.55
C PHE A 76 -15.74 38.81 -32.73
N LEU A 77 -14.56 38.87 -32.10
CA LEU A 77 -13.63 40.00 -32.23
C LEU A 77 -13.02 40.11 -33.64
N VAL A 78 -12.71 39.00 -34.29
CA VAL A 78 -12.05 39.01 -35.61
C VAL A 78 -13.02 39.31 -36.76
N CYS A 79 -14.31 38.99 -36.63
CA CYS A 79 -15.28 39.12 -37.73
C CYS A 79 -16.09 40.44 -37.78
N ARG A 80 -16.15 41.23 -36.70
CA ARG A 80 -17.04 42.42 -36.65
C ARG A 80 -16.37 43.79 -36.82
N ILE A 81 -15.04 43.87 -36.94
CA ILE A 81 -14.35 45.17 -37.06
C ILE A 81 -14.06 45.47 -38.54
N PRO A 82 -14.66 46.52 -39.14
CA PRO A 82 -14.41 46.88 -40.54
C PRO A 82 -13.04 47.55 -40.66
N LEU A 83 -12.08 46.86 -41.31
CA LEU A 83 -10.73 47.37 -41.56
C LEU A 83 -10.40 47.37 -43.06
N SER A 84 -9.50 48.25 -43.49
CA SER A 84 -8.98 48.28 -44.87
C SER A 84 -8.06 47.07 -45.17
N ARG A 85 -7.99 46.64 -46.44
CA ARG A 85 -7.35 45.37 -46.88
C ARG A 85 -5.92 45.16 -46.35
N GLY A 86 -5.09 46.21 -46.30
CA GLY A 86 -3.71 46.13 -45.79
C GLY A 86 -3.60 46.04 -44.25
N ARG A 87 -4.56 46.61 -43.52
CA ARG A 87 -4.56 46.66 -42.05
C ARG A 87 -5.10 45.35 -41.42
N ARG A 88 -5.88 44.56 -42.18
CA ARG A 88 -6.38 43.22 -41.79
C ARG A 88 -5.29 42.17 -41.65
N TYR A 89 -4.22 42.25 -42.44
CA TYR A 89 -3.16 41.25 -42.43
C TYR A 89 -2.27 41.36 -41.18
N ASN A 90 -1.86 42.58 -40.82
CA ASN A 90 -1.06 42.82 -39.62
C ASN A 90 -1.87 42.56 -38.34
N MET A 91 -3.15 42.94 -38.28
CA MET A 91 -3.97 42.69 -37.10
C MET A 91 -4.24 41.19 -36.86
N ARG A 92 -4.39 40.37 -37.92
CA ARG A 92 -4.51 38.92 -37.79
C ARG A 92 -3.24 38.27 -37.23
N LYS A 93 -2.05 38.73 -37.65
CA LYS A 93 -0.77 38.25 -37.09
C LYS A 93 -0.62 38.63 -35.62
N THR A 94 -0.96 39.86 -35.26
CA THR A 94 -0.89 40.32 -33.86
C THR A 94 -1.87 39.58 -32.96
N VAL A 95 -3.12 39.38 -33.40
CA VAL A 95 -4.12 38.63 -32.61
C VAL A 95 -3.72 37.17 -32.45
N VAL A 96 -3.23 36.51 -33.51
CA VAL A 96 -2.74 35.12 -33.42
C VAL A 96 -1.52 35.03 -32.48
N ALA A 97 -0.58 35.97 -32.56
CA ALA A 97 0.59 35.99 -31.67
C ALA A 97 0.21 36.20 -30.20
N VAL A 98 -0.71 37.13 -29.91
CA VAL A 98 -1.21 37.39 -28.54
C VAL A 98 -1.98 36.18 -28.01
N VAL A 99 -2.75 35.51 -28.84
CA VAL A 99 -3.53 34.33 -28.45
C VAL A 99 -2.62 33.12 -28.25
N CYS A 100 -1.62 32.89 -29.10
CA CYS A 100 -0.60 31.87 -28.88
C CYS A 100 0.21 32.16 -27.61
N GLY A 101 0.53 33.43 -27.32
CA GLY A 101 1.21 33.84 -26.09
C GLY A 101 0.35 33.59 -24.84
N LEU A 102 -0.94 33.96 -24.87
CA LEU A 102 -1.87 33.73 -23.76
C LEU A 102 -2.17 32.25 -23.54
N VAL A 103 -2.28 31.43 -24.60
CA VAL A 103 -2.42 29.98 -24.48
C VAL A 103 -1.13 29.36 -23.92
N ALA A 104 0.05 29.83 -24.30
CA ALA A 104 1.31 29.37 -23.71
C ALA A 104 1.44 29.75 -22.22
N LEU A 105 0.95 30.93 -21.82
CA LEU A 105 0.88 31.34 -20.41
C LEU A 105 -0.13 30.51 -19.59
N VAL A 106 -1.30 30.19 -20.15
CA VAL A 106 -2.33 29.36 -19.48
C VAL A 106 -1.94 27.88 -19.47
N CYS A 107 -1.22 27.39 -20.48
CA CYS A 107 -0.68 26.03 -20.51
C CYS A 107 0.62 25.88 -19.71
N GLY A 108 1.35 26.97 -19.46
CA GLY A 108 2.61 26.98 -18.72
C GLY A 108 2.46 26.74 -17.21
N GLU A 109 1.27 26.95 -16.63
CA GLU A 109 1.02 26.72 -15.19
C GLU A 109 0.46 25.33 -14.87
N SER A 110 0.23 24.47 -15.86
CA SER A 110 -0.42 23.17 -15.65
C SER A 110 0.52 22.00 -15.94
N LEU A 111 1.56 21.76 -15.12
CA LEU A 111 2.23 20.44 -15.01
C LEU A 111 3.27 20.40 -13.88
N VAL A 112 2.90 20.77 -12.66
CA VAL A 112 3.55 20.19 -11.48
C VAL A 112 2.48 19.81 -10.46
N LEU A 113 1.63 18.82 -10.81
CA LEU A 113 1.13 17.96 -9.74
C LEU A 113 2.37 17.20 -9.24
N SER A 114 3.01 17.77 -8.23
CA SER A 114 3.85 17.00 -7.33
C SER A 114 2.93 15.93 -6.73
N GLN A 115 2.88 14.74 -7.35
CA GLN A 115 2.57 13.57 -6.56
C GLN A 115 3.65 13.57 -5.50
N ALA A 116 3.31 14.02 -4.30
CA ALA A 116 4.02 13.58 -3.12
C ALA A 116 3.77 12.07 -3.05
N SER A 117 4.57 11.30 -3.80
CA SER A 117 4.78 9.90 -3.49
C SER A 117 5.26 9.94 -2.04
N SER A 118 4.40 9.51 -1.12
CA SER A 118 4.81 9.35 0.27
C SER A 118 6.04 8.47 0.21
N ARG A 119 7.19 9.02 0.61
CA ARG A 119 8.43 8.25 0.63
C ARG A 119 8.15 6.96 1.40
N ASN A 120 8.66 5.85 0.88
CA ASN A 120 8.50 4.58 1.58
C ASN A 120 9.07 4.69 3.00
N PRO A 121 8.48 3.98 3.97
CA PRO A 121 8.96 3.98 5.34
C PRO A 121 10.35 3.33 5.40
N VAL A 122 11.29 3.96 6.09
CA VAL A 122 12.65 3.43 6.32
C VAL A 122 12.89 3.29 7.81
N VAL A 123 13.35 2.12 8.25
CA VAL A 123 13.64 1.80 9.65
C VAL A 123 15.09 1.33 9.79
N GLN A 124 15.80 1.83 10.79
CA GLN A 124 17.14 1.37 11.17
C GLN A 124 17.02 0.23 12.18
N THR A 125 17.57 -0.94 11.86
CA THR A 125 17.68 -2.09 12.79
C THR A 125 19.12 -2.22 13.31
N SER A 126 19.40 -3.24 14.12
CA SER A 126 20.75 -3.54 14.61
C SER A 126 21.71 -3.98 13.50
N VAL A 127 21.19 -4.49 12.38
CA VAL A 127 21.97 -5.04 11.26
C VAL A 127 21.98 -4.15 10.02
N GLY A 128 21.06 -3.19 9.88
CA GLY A 128 21.07 -2.25 8.76
C GLY A 128 19.75 -1.50 8.54
N LYS A 129 19.66 -0.71 7.47
CA LYS A 129 18.41 0.00 7.12
C LYS A 129 17.53 -0.87 6.24
N LEU A 130 16.23 -0.83 6.53
CA LEU A 130 15.19 -1.50 5.76
C LEU A 130 14.21 -0.47 5.19
N GLU A 131 13.91 -0.56 3.90
CA GLU A 131 12.85 0.23 3.24
C GLU A 131 11.61 -0.64 3.02
N GLY A 132 10.52 -0.31 3.68
CA GLY A 132 9.23 -1.00 3.56
C GLY A 132 8.31 -0.41 2.50
N ARG A 133 7.01 -0.67 2.64
CA ARG A 133 5.93 -0.10 1.82
C ARG A 133 4.79 0.36 2.70
N TRP A 134 3.98 1.28 2.17
CA TRP A 134 2.68 1.57 2.73
C TRP A 134 1.70 0.44 2.37
N ALA A 135 0.85 0.03 3.32
CA ALA A 135 -0.19 -0.97 3.04
C ALA A 135 -1.26 -0.45 2.05
N ASP A 136 -1.46 0.87 2.04
CA ASP A 136 -2.44 1.59 1.23
C ASP A 136 -1.96 3.03 0.97
N ALA A 137 -2.71 3.78 0.17
CA ALA A 137 -2.40 5.19 -0.13
C ALA A 137 -2.68 6.15 1.05
N GLU A 138 -3.39 5.70 2.08
CA GLU A 138 -3.71 6.50 3.27
C GLU A 138 -2.51 6.59 4.22
N GLY A 139 -1.56 5.66 4.14
CA GLY A 139 -0.31 5.70 4.90
C GLY A 139 -0.49 5.35 6.38
N GLY A 140 -1.59 4.69 6.75
CA GLY A 140 -1.90 4.33 8.15
C GLY A 140 -1.15 3.12 8.68
N VAL A 141 -0.60 2.28 7.80
CA VAL A 141 0.17 1.08 8.15
C VAL A 141 1.40 0.99 7.25
N SER A 142 2.57 0.86 7.87
CA SER A 142 3.81 0.49 7.19
C SER A 142 4.05 -1.01 7.27
N VAL A 143 4.56 -1.58 6.18
CA VAL A 143 4.77 -3.01 6.00
C VAL A 143 6.19 -3.28 5.54
N PHE A 144 6.88 -4.18 6.24
CA PHE A 144 8.22 -4.66 5.89
C PHE A 144 8.12 -6.16 5.68
N ARG A 145 8.52 -6.64 4.50
CA ARG A 145 8.35 -8.03 4.06
C ARG A 145 9.70 -8.64 3.72
N GLY A 146 9.84 -9.94 3.94
CA GLY A 146 11.05 -10.68 3.59
C GLY A 146 12.29 -10.26 4.38
N VAL A 147 12.12 -9.73 5.60
CA VAL A 147 13.24 -9.30 6.44
C VAL A 147 13.97 -10.52 6.98
N ALA A 148 15.24 -10.70 6.61
CA ALA A 148 16.05 -11.81 7.11
C ALA A 148 16.28 -11.67 8.63
N PHE A 149 15.95 -12.72 9.38
CA PHE A 149 16.25 -12.79 10.82
C PHE A 149 17.44 -13.71 11.13
N ALA A 150 17.83 -14.56 10.17
CA ALA A 150 18.99 -15.43 10.26
C ALA A 150 19.63 -15.62 8.88
N ARG A 151 20.90 -16.07 8.86
CA ARG A 151 21.62 -16.42 7.63
C ARG A 151 20.90 -17.56 6.88
N PRO A 152 20.96 -17.58 5.54
CA PRO A 152 20.39 -18.66 4.74
C PRO A 152 20.95 -20.03 5.18
N PRO A 153 20.12 -21.00 5.59
CA PRO A 153 20.56 -22.30 6.07
C PRO A 153 20.88 -23.27 4.91
N VAL A 154 21.68 -22.80 3.95
CA VAL A 154 22.06 -23.52 2.74
C VAL A 154 23.44 -24.15 2.87
N ARG A 155 23.70 -25.20 2.07
CA ARG A 155 25.00 -25.89 2.01
C ARG A 155 25.45 -26.32 3.41
N ASP A 156 26.59 -25.85 3.89
CA ASP A 156 27.20 -26.24 5.17
C ASP A 156 26.39 -25.76 6.39
N LEU A 157 25.45 -24.82 6.18
CA LEU A 157 24.50 -24.37 7.21
C LEU A 157 23.21 -25.21 7.25
N ARG A 158 23.04 -26.16 6.32
CA ARG A 158 21.92 -27.10 6.37
C ARG A 158 22.07 -27.97 7.62
N TRP A 159 20.97 -28.13 8.37
CA TRP A 159 20.94 -28.83 9.67
C TRP A 159 21.94 -28.27 10.70
N ARG A 160 22.17 -26.95 10.67
CA ARG A 160 22.85 -26.21 11.74
C ARG A 160 21.86 -25.29 12.47
N PRO A 161 22.13 -24.91 13.74
CA PRO A 161 21.44 -23.81 14.38
C PRO A 161 21.46 -22.55 13.49
N PRO A 162 20.38 -21.75 13.47
CA PRO A 162 20.37 -20.49 12.73
C PRO A 162 21.47 -19.57 13.26
N LEU A 163 22.15 -18.89 12.34
CA LEU A 163 23.19 -17.91 12.66
C LEU A 163 22.65 -16.51 12.42
N ALA A 164 23.10 -15.54 13.23
CA ALA A 164 22.74 -14.14 13.07
C ALA A 164 23.11 -13.61 11.67
N VAL A 165 22.28 -12.70 11.15
CA VAL A 165 22.55 -12.00 9.90
C VAL A 165 23.75 -11.05 10.09
N GLU A 166 24.66 -11.05 9.13
CA GLU A 166 25.77 -10.09 9.12
C GLU A 166 25.24 -8.67 8.85
N PRO A 167 25.73 -7.63 9.55
CA PRO A 167 25.36 -6.27 9.26
C PRO A 167 25.68 -5.88 7.81
N TRP A 168 24.86 -5.01 7.23
CA TRP A 168 25.07 -4.48 5.89
C TRP A 168 25.06 -2.96 5.86
N ASP A 169 25.79 -2.40 4.90
CA ASP A 169 25.76 -0.98 4.61
C ASP A 169 24.60 -0.60 3.68
N GLY A 170 24.13 0.64 3.81
CA GLY A 170 23.06 1.17 2.98
C GLY A 170 21.66 0.70 3.39
N THR A 171 20.74 0.71 2.42
CA THR A 171 19.32 0.38 2.63
C THR A 171 18.94 -0.82 1.79
N VAL A 172 18.39 -1.85 2.44
CA VAL A 172 17.85 -3.05 1.78
C VAL A 172 16.34 -2.91 1.63
N SER A 173 15.82 -3.31 0.48
CA SER A 173 14.38 -3.34 0.22
C SER A 173 13.72 -4.46 1.00
N ALA A 174 12.69 -4.12 1.78
CA ALA A 174 11.77 -5.02 2.47
C ALA A 174 10.34 -4.84 1.90
N ALA A 175 10.23 -4.68 0.58
CA ALA A 175 8.95 -4.45 -0.09
C ALA A 175 8.18 -5.73 -0.42
N GLU A 176 8.91 -6.82 -0.68
CA GLU A 176 8.40 -8.09 -1.21
C GLU A 176 8.54 -9.21 -0.18
N PHE A 177 7.62 -10.17 -0.22
CA PHE A 177 7.71 -11.36 0.64
C PHE A 177 8.88 -12.24 0.22
N GLY A 178 9.60 -12.78 1.21
CA GLY A 178 10.55 -13.87 1.00
C GLY A 178 9.85 -15.17 0.56
N PRO A 179 10.60 -16.13 -0.02
CA PRO A 179 10.06 -17.43 -0.39
C PRO A 179 9.62 -18.21 0.86
N ALA A 180 8.71 -19.16 0.69
CA ALA A 180 8.47 -20.14 1.75
C ALA A 180 9.65 -21.07 1.91
N CYS A 181 9.78 -21.65 3.10
CA CYS A 181 10.70 -22.77 3.30
C CYS A 181 10.31 -23.95 2.41
N TRP A 182 11.33 -24.70 1.98
CA TRP A 182 11.15 -25.86 1.11
C TRP A 182 10.13 -26.84 1.70
N GLN A 183 9.13 -27.15 0.88
CA GLN A 183 8.01 -28.03 1.21
C GLN A 183 7.40 -28.58 -0.07
N THR A 184 6.69 -29.69 0.02
CA THR A 184 5.90 -30.18 -1.10
C THR A 184 4.78 -29.21 -1.41
N ARG A 185 4.47 -29.00 -2.69
CA ARG A 185 3.29 -28.21 -3.08
C ARG A 185 2.03 -28.88 -2.55
N ASN A 186 1.24 -28.15 -1.77
CA ASN A 186 -0.09 -28.59 -1.38
C ASN A 186 -1.03 -28.56 -2.59
N GLY A 187 -1.94 -29.53 -2.71
CA GLY A 187 -2.94 -29.56 -3.76
C GLY A 187 -3.90 -28.35 -3.69
N ASP A 188 -4.39 -27.91 -4.84
CA ASP A 188 -5.23 -26.70 -4.98
C ASP A 188 -6.60 -26.83 -4.29
N ASN A 189 -7.02 -28.05 -3.96
CA ASN A 189 -8.31 -28.34 -3.33
C ASN A 189 -8.29 -28.29 -1.79
N SER A 190 -7.17 -27.89 -1.17
CA SER A 190 -7.09 -27.75 0.28
C SER A 190 -7.57 -26.36 0.73
N PRO A 191 -8.35 -26.23 1.81
CA PRO A 191 -8.60 -24.91 2.44
C PRO A 191 -7.31 -24.29 3.01
N TYR A 192 -6.27 -25.11 3.19
CA TYR A 192 -4.90 -24.68 3.49
C TYR A 192 -4.02 -24.61 2.25
N GLY A 193 -4.59 -24.76 1.05
CA GLY A 193 -3.92 -24.60 -0.23
C GLY A 193 -3.27 -23.23 -0.28
N ARG A 194 -2.01 -23.20 -0.72
CA ARG A 194 -1.21 -21.97 -0.77
C ARG A 194 -0.89 -21.53 -2.21
N GLY A 195 -1.46 -22.23 -3.20
CA GLY A 195 -1.20 -22.01 -4.62
C GLY A 195 0.22 -22.39 -5.01
N ASP A 196 0.65 -21.93 -6.19
CA ASP A 196 2.07 -21.93 -6.51
C ASP A 196 2.73 -20.71 -5.87
N LEU A 197 3.73 -20.95 -5.04
CA LEU A 197 4.48 -19.93 -4.31
C LEU A 197 5.97 -20.27 -4.37
N PRO A 198 6.87 -19.26 -4.43
CA PRO A 198 8.31 -19.48 -4.41
C PRO A 198 8.74 -20.27 -3.16
N ARG A 199 9.59 -21.27 -3.34
CA ARG A 199 10.11 -22.13 -2.26
C ARG A 199 11.62 -22.17 -2.33
N SER A 200 12.27 -22.02 -1.18
CA SER A 200 13.74 -22.01 -1.07
C SER A 200 14.19 -22.57 0.29
N GLU A 201 15.44 -23.00 0.38
CA GLU A 201 16.10 -23.20 1.68
C GLU A 201 16.49 -21.87 2.32
N ASP A 202 16.78 -20.85 1.49
CA ASP A 202 16.91 -19.46 1.94
C ASP A 202 15.53 -18.87 2.21
N CYS A 203 15.00 -19.16 3.41
CA CYS A 203 13.61 -18.85 3.78
C CYS A 203 13.45 -18.24 5.18
N LEU A 204 14.55 -18.00 5.91
CA LEU A 204 14.54 -17.51 7.30
C LEU A 204 14.26 -16.00 7.36
N THR A 205 13.04 -15.65 6.95
CA THR A 205 12.54 -14.29 6.86
C THR A 205 11.29 -14.10 7.71
N LEU A 206 11.09 -12.88 8.18
CA LEU A 206 9.86 -12.42 8.84
C LEU A 206 9.28 -11.20 8.12
N ASN A 207 8.03 -10.89 8.46
CA ASN A 207 7.27 -9.77 7.93
C ASN A 207 6.65 -8.98 9.08
N ILE A 208 6.55 -7.67 8.95
CA ILE A 208 6.15 -6.74 10.00
C ILE A 208 5.08 -5.81 9.44
N TRP A 209 3.99 -5.65 10.18
CA TRP A 209 2.97 -4.62 9.95
C TRP A 209 2.89 -3.75 11.20
N THR A 210 3.14 -2.45 11.05
CA THR A 210 3.11 -1.50 12.16
C THR A 210 2.29 -0.25 11.81
N PRO A 211 1.33 0.15 12.66
CA PRO A 211 0.58 1.40 12.47
C PRO A 211 1.48 2.62 12.67
N THR A 212 1.25 3.69 11.90
CA THR A 212 2.05 4.93 12.01
C THR A 212 1.53 5.93 13.03
N ASN A 213 0.25 5.85 13.38
CA ASN A 213 -0.43 6.80 14.27
C ASN A 213 -0.71 6.23 15.67
N ALA A 214 -0.18 5.05 15.98
CA ALA A 214 -0.24 4.50 17.32
C ALA A 214 1.12 4.79 17.96
N GLY A 215 1.16 5.49 19.09
CA GLY A 215 2.38 6.00 19.70
C GLY A 215 3.42 4.92 20.04
N ASP A 216 4.52 5.32 20.67
CA ASP A 216 5.61 4.40 21.00
C ASP A 216 5.17 3.27 21.96
N ARG A 217 5.81 2.11 21.83
CA ARG A 217 5.62 0.90 22.67
C ARG A 217 4.29 0.17 22.43
N LEU A 218 4.04 -0.18 21.18
CA LEU A 218 2.88 -0.98 20.78
C LEU A 218 2.97 -2.42 21.30
N PRO A 219 1.84 -3.06 21.68
CA PRO A 219 1.82 -4.50 21.91
C PRO A 219 2.25 -5.24 20.63
N VAL A 220 3.18 -6.18 20.79
CA VAL A 220 3.75 -6.95 19.68
C VAL A 220 3.13 -8.34 19.66
N MET A 221 2.61 -8.76 18.52
CA MET A 221 2.11 -10.11 18.30
C MET A 221 3.01 -10.84 17.30
N VAL A 222 3.55 -12.01 17.66
CA VAL A 222 4.42 -12.83 16.79
C VAL A 222 3.69 -14.11 16.41
N TRP A 223 3.40 -14.25 15.11
CA TRP A 223 2.68 -15.37 14.52
C TRP A 223 3.61 -16.42 13.94
N PHE A 224 3.40 -17.67 14.36
CA PHE A 224 3.97 -18.86 13.71
C PHE A 224 2.87 -19.68 13.04
N HIS A 225 3.05 -19.94 11.75
CA HIS A 225 2.07 -20.67 10.95
C HIS A 225 2.01 -22.17 11.32
N GLY A 226 0.83 -22.78 11.13
CA GLY A 226 0.67 -24.24 11.20
C GLY A 226 1.14 -24.96 9.93
N GLY A 227 0.79 -26.24 9.82
CA GLY A 227 1.12 -27.10 8.68
C GLY A 227 1.92 -28.36 9.04
N GLY A 228 1.74 -28.89 10.26
CA GLY A 228 2.35 -30.14 10.70
C GLY A 228 3.88 -30.14 10.66
N HIS A 229 4.50 -28.97 10.81
CA HIS A 229 5.94 -28.75 10.63
C HIS A 229 6.49 -29.19 9.27
N SER A 230 5.65 -29.48 8.28
CA SER A 230 6.03 -29.96 6.95
C SER A 230 5.56 -29.06 5.81
N SER A 231 4.68 -28.10 6.10
CA SER A 231 4.16 -27.12 5.17
C SER A 231 3.78 -25.81 5.87
N GLY A 232 3.45 -24.78 5.10
CA GLY A 232 3.02 -23.47 5.57
C GLY A 232 4.01 -22.34 5.23
N VAL A 233 3.56 -21.11 5.39
CA VAL A 233 4.35 -19.90 5.10
C VAL A 233 3.79 -18.71 5.87
N GLY A 234 4.66 -17.83 6.39
CA GLY A 234 4.30 -16.61 7.11
C GLY A 234 3.68 -15.51 6.23
N SER A 235 3.85 -15.60 4.90
CA SER A 235 3.31 -14.65 3.91
C SER A 235 1.97 -15.06 3.30
N ALA A 236 1.31 -16.10 3.82
CA ALA A 236 0.03 -16.52 3.28
C ALA A 236 -1.00 -15.38 3.40
N ARG A 237 -1.82 -15.16 2.35
CA ARG A 237 -2.77 -14.04 2.29
C ARG A 237 -3.72 -13.94 3.49
N ILE A 238 -4.07 -15.08 4.10
CA ILE A 238 -4.92 -15.14 5.29
C ILE A 238 -4.25 -14.59 6.56
N PHE A 239 -2.93 -14.39 6.54
CA PHE A 239 -2.13 -13.84 7.62
C PHE A 239 -1.71 -12.38 7.39
N ASP A 240 -2.31 -11.69 6.40
CA ASP A 240 -2.05 -10.27 6.20
C ASP A 240 -2.40 -9.46 7.46
N GLY A 241 -1.40 -8.74 7.97
CA GLY A 241 -1.47 -8.03 9.25
C GLY A 241 -2.15 -6.68 9.21
N THR A 242 -2.54 -6.17 8.04
CA THR A 242 -2.95 -4.76 7.87
C THR A 242 -4.13 -4.40 8.78
N ASN A 243 -5.16 -5.26 8.85
CA ASN A 243 -6.33 -5.01 9.69
C ASN A 243 -6.04 -5.13 11.19
N MET A 244 -5.04 -5.92 11.58
CA MET A 244 -4.61 -6.03 12.98
C MET A 244 -3.77 -4.81 13.37
N ALA A 245 -2.89 -4.34 12.48
CA ALA A 245 -2.13 -3.11 12.65
C ALA A 245 -3.02 -1.88 12.82
N ARG A 246 -4.07 -1.75 12.01
CA ARG A 246 -5.07 -0.67 12.16
C ARG A 246 -5.79 -0.67 13.52
N LYS A 247 -5.76 -1.77 14.27
CA LYS A 247 -6.32 -1.88 15.62
C LYS A 247 -5.30 -1.59 16.73
N GLY A 248 -4.10 -1.11 16.39
CA GLY A 248 -3.09 -0.68 17.35
C GLY A 248 -2.13 -1.79 17.81
N VAL A 249 -1.96 -2.85 17.02
CA VAL A 249 -1.03 -3.96 17.31
C VAL A 249 0.09 -3.97 16.29
N LEU A 250 1.33 -4.18 16.72
CA LEU A 250 2.41 -4.48 15.81
C LEU A 250 2.43 -5.99 15.54
N LEU A 251 2.15 -6.41 14.31
CA LEU A 251 2.13 -7.83 13.95
C LEU A 251 3.44 -8.23 13.26
N VAL A 252 4.01 -9.35 13.70
CA VAL A 252 5.12 -10.04 13.04
C VAL A 252 4.65 -11.43 12.60
N THR A 253 4.94 -11.84 11.36
CA THR A 253 4.80 -13.23 10.91
C THR A 253 6.16 -13.77 10.51
N ALA A 254 6.49 -15.01 10.87
CA ALA A 254 7.80 -15.58 10.58
C ALA A 254 7.69 -16.93 9.85
N ASN A 255 8.68 -17.19 9.00
CA ASN A 255 8.96 -18.52 8.47
C ASN A 255 9.90 -19.29 9.40
N TYR A 256 9.90 -20.61 9.30
CA TYR A 256 10.84 -21.52 9.98
C TYR A 256 11.06 -22.76 9.12
N ARG A 257 12.22 -23.43 9.23
CA ARG A 257 12.51 -24.63 8.41
C ARG A 257 11.50 -25.74 8.65
N LEU A 258 11.14 -26.45 7.59
CA LEU A 258 10.09 -27.47 7.57
C LEU A 258 10.64 -28.86 7.22
N GLY A 259 9.86 -29.88 7.55
CA GLY A 259 10.10 -31.27 7.20
C GLY A 259 11.50 -31.74 7.64
N PRO A 260 12.17 -32.56 6.81
CA PRO A 260 13.53 -33.02 7.11
C PRO A 260 14.54 -31.88 7.33
N LEU A 261 14.39 -30.74 6.66
CA LEU A 261 15.33 -29.63 6.81
C LEU A 261 15.22 -28.95 8.18
N GLY A 262 14.03 -28.93 8.78
CA GLY A 262 13.79 -28.36 10.10
C GLY A 262 13.92 -29.38 11.24
N PHE A 263 13.67 -30.67 10.99
CA PHE A 263 13.36 -31.61 12.07
C PHE A 263 14.06 -32.98 11.94
N SER A 264 15.00 -33.15 11.01
CA SER A 264 15.81 -34.38 10.96
C SER A 264 16.69 -34.53 12.20
N ALA A 265 16.48 -35.62 12.94
CA ALA A 265 17.39 -36.11 13.97
C ALA A 265 18.06 -37.39 13.46
N HIS A 266 19.39 -37.40 13.41
CA HIS A 266 20.16 -38.55 12.90
C HIS A 266 21.47 -38.68 13.67
N PRO A 267 21.96 -39.90 13.99
CA PRO A 267 23.20 -40.09 14.75
C PRO A 267 24.42 -39.36 14.15
N ALA A 268 24.54 -39.29 12.82
CA ALA A 268 25.60 -38.52 12.18
C ALA A 268 25.50 -37.00 12.47
N LEU A 269 24.30 -36.43 12.41
CA LEU A 269 24.07 -35.02 12.76
C LEU A 269 24.31 -34.78 14.25
N THR A 270 23.94 -35.75 15.10
CA THR A 270 24.22 -35.71 16.54
C THR A 270 25.72 -35.69 16.81
N ALA A 271 26.51 -36.49 16.08
CA ALA A 271 27.97 -36.54 16.22
C ALA A 271 28.66 -35.25 15.74
N GLU A 272 28.08 -34.55 14.77
CA GLU A 272 28.56 -33.25 14.28
C GLU A 272 28.18 -32.05 15.16
N SER A 273 27.29 -32.26 16.12
CA SER A 273 26.76 -31.22 17.00
C SER A 273 27.60 -31.12 18.28
N SER A 274 27.98 -29.89 18.65
CA SER A 274 28.67 -29.60 19.91
C SER A 274 27.85 -29.99 21.15
N HIS A 275 26.53 -30.15 21.01
CA HIS A 275 25.62 -30.48 22.11
C HIS A 275 25.28 -31.97 22.17
N GLY A 276 25.89 -32.82 21.32
CA GLY A 276 25.58 -34.24 21.27
C GLY A 276 24.09 -34.52 21.01
N SER A 277 23.42 -33.64 20.26
CA SER A 277 21.99 -33.73 19.92
C SER A 277 21.74 -33.14 18.53
N SER A 278 20.71 -33.64 17.84
CA SER A 278 20.28 -33.15 16.53
C SER A 278 18.75 -33.10 16.41
N GLY A 279 18.27 -32.38 15.40
CA GLY A 279 16.85 -32.09 15.21
C GLY A 279 16.44 -30.75 15.81
N ASN A 280 15.14 -30.45 15.76
CA ASN A 280 14.55 -29.20 16.25
C ASN A 280 15.17 -27.91 15.67
N TYR A 281 15.85 -27.96 14.54
CA TYR A 281 16.36 -26.77 13.84
C TYR A 281 15.25 -25.77 13.53
N GLY A 282 14.06 -26.26 13.17
CA GLY A 282 12.87 -25.43 13.01
C GLY A 282 12.47 -24.72 14.30
N ILE A 283 12.57 -25.36 15.47
CA ILE A 283 12.33 -24.69 16.77
C ILE A 283 13.41 -23.65 17.07
N LEU A 284 14.68 -23.94 16.76
CA LEU A 284 15.76 -22.97 16.87
C LEU A 284 15.51 -21.75 15.96
N ASP A 285 14.90 -21.92 14.79
CA ASP A 285 14.50 -20.80 13.93
C ASP A 285 13.41 -19.93 14.57
N HIS A 286 12.47 -20.52 15.32
CA HIS A 286 11.48 -19.75 16.08
C HIS A 286 12.17 -18.90 17.14
N ILE A 287 13.13 -19.47 17.87
CA ILE A 287 13.91 -18.76 18.89
C ILE A 287 14.69 -17.61 18.25
N ALA A 288 15.38 -17.85 17.13
CA ALA A 288 16.12 -16.81 16.41
C ALA A 288 15.21 -15.67 15.91
N ALA A 289 14.01 -15.98 15.41
CA ALA A 289 13.03 -14.96 15.05
C ALA A 289 12.58 -14.12 16.27
N LEU A 290 12.38 -14.76 17.42
CA LEU A 290 12.00 -14.07 18.66
C LEU A 290 13.15 -13.22 19.23
N GLU A 291 14.38 -13.70 19.17
CA GLU A 291 15.58 -12.92 19.51
C GLU A 291 15.71 -11.71 18.60
N TRP A 292 15.50 -11.87 17.28
CA TRP A 292 15.47 -10.75 16.35
C TRP A 292 14.38 -9.73 16.70
N VAL A 293 13.16 -10.19 17.05
CA VAL A 293 12.07 -9.31 17.49
C VAL A 293 12.46 -8.56 18.76
N ARG A 294 12.97 -9.24 19.78
CA ARG A 294 13.42 -8.61 21.03
C ARG A 294 14.42 -7.47 20.75
N ASP A 295 15.37 -7.71 19.85
CA ASP A 295 16.49 -6.79 19.61
C ASP A 295 16.13 -5.62 18.68
N ASN A 296 15.10 -5.75 17.84
CA ASN A 296 14.82 -4.80 16.75
C ASN A 296 13.43 -4.14 16.79
N ILE A 297 12.44 -4.74 17.44
CA ILE A 297 11.03 -4.33 17.26
C ILE A 297 10.72 -2.92 17.77
N ALA A 298 11.53 -2.43 18.72
CA ALA A 298 11.45 -1.06 19.21
C ALA A 298 11.64 -0.02 18.08
N ALA A 299 12.50 -0.31 17.09
CA ALA A 299 12.71 0.58 15.95
C ALA A 299 11.47 0.70 15.03
N PHE A 300 10.54 -0.25 15.13
CA PHE A 300 9.26 -0.26 14.41
C PHE A 300 8.10 0.27 15.26
N GLY A 301 8.38 0.79 16.47
CA GLY A 301 7.40 1.30 17.43
C GLY A 301 6.85 0.25 18.41
N GLY A 302 7.30 -1.00 18.35
CA GLY A 302 6.86 -2.07 19.25
C GLY A 302 7.48 -2.00 20.65
N ASP A 303 6.81 -2.59 21.63
CA ASP A 303 7.36 -2.79 22.97
C ASP A 303 7.98 -4.21 23.08
N PRO A 304 9.32 -4.36 23.16
CA PRO A 304 9.95 -5.66 23.32
C PRO A 304 9.63 -6.33 24.65
N SER A 305 9.09 -5.60 25.64
CA SER A 305 8.64 -6.15 26.92
C SER A 305 7.17 -6.61 26.92
N ASN A 306 6.43 -6.34 25.85
CA ASN A 306 5.02 -6.71 25.69
C ASN A 306 4.78 -7.52 24.41
N VAL A 307 5.39 -8.70 24.36
CA VAL A 307 5.35 -9.62 23.22
C VAL A 307 4.40 -10.79 23.52
N THR A 308 3.40 -10.98 22.66
CA THR A 308 2.51 -12.15 22.66
C THR A 308 2.86 -13.07 21.50
N ILE A 309 3.21 -14.32 21.80
CA ILE A 309 3.47 -15.36 20.79
C ILE A 309 2.18 -16.15 20.56
N PHE A 310 1.78 -16.34 19.31
CA PHE A 310 0.57 -17.08 18.96
C PHE A 310 0.76 -17.87 17.66
N GLY A 311 -0.04 -18.92 17.49
CA GLY A 311 0.07 -19.83 16.36
C GLY A 311 -1.13 -20.77 16.27
N GLN A 312 -1.27 -21.45 15.14
CA GLN A 312 -2.32 -22.46 14.91
C GLN A 312 -1.71 -23.83 14.60
N SER A 313 -2.30 -24.91 15.13
CA SER A 313 -1.86 -26.30 14.91
C SER A 313 -0.36 -26.47 15.28
N ALA A 314 0.49 -26.90 14.35
CA ALA A 314 1.94 -27.00 14.56
C ALA A 314 2.56 -25.67 15.03
N GLY A 315 2.01 -24.53 14.62
CA GLY A 315 2.41 -23.22 15.14
C GLY A 315 2.08 -23.06 16.62
N SER A 316 0.90 -23.49 17.07
CA SER A 316 0.56 -23.54 18.51
C SER A 316 1.49 -24.49 19.26
N TRP A 317 1.85 -25.60 18.63
CA TRP A 317 2.79 -26.56 19.22
C TRP A 317 4.19 -25.98 19.36
N SER A 318 4.61 -25.06 18.49
CA SER A 318 5.84 -24.29 18.65
C SER A 318 5.75 -23.20 19.72
N VAL A 319 4.57 -22.63 19.98
CA VAL A 319 4.37 -21.62 21.05
C VAL A 319 4.61 -22.21 22.43
N CYS A 320 4.07 -23.41 22.70
CA CYS A 320 4.17 -24.06 24.02
C CYS A 320 5.61 -24.23 24.53
N PRO A 321 6.57 -24.81 23.79
CA PRO A 321 7.95 -24.95 24.21
C PRO A 321 8.72 -23.63 24.14
N SER A 322 8.41 -22.73 23.22
CA SER A 322 9.10 -21.42 23.12
C SER A 322 8.85 -20.53 24.34
N GLY A 323 7.69 -20.66 24.99
CA GLY A 323 7.39 -19.95 26.23
C GLY A 323 8.26 -20.36 27.43
N TYR A 324 8.94 -21.52 27.39
CA TYR A 324 9.75 -22.00 28.51
C TYR A 324 11.19 -21.43 28.55
N ASP A 325 11.75 -21.00 27.42
CA ASP A 325 13.18 -20.64 27.34
C ASP A 325 13.44 -19.12 27.23
N VAL A 326 12.52 -18.36 26.62
CA VAL A 326 12.68 -16.89 26.46
C VAL A 326 12.66 -16.16 27.83
N GLY A 327 12.03 -16.74 28.85
CA GLY A 327 11.99 -16.20 30.22
C GLY A 327 13.14 -16.60 31.13
N ARG A 328 14.07 -17.48 30.70
CA ARG A 328 15.11 -18.06 31.58
C ARG A 328 16.55 -17.67 31.26
N ARG A 329 16.82 -16.85 30.24
CA ARG A 329 18.17 -16.29 30.00
C ARG A 329 18.47 -15.01 30.78
N SER A 330 17.86 -14.84 31.94
CA SER A 330 18.41 -14.03 33.03
C SER A 330 18.80 -14.99 34.14
N VAL A 331 20.04 -14.88 34.62
CA VAL A 331 20.74 -15.73 35.61
C VAL A 331 21.50 -16.93 35.03
N SER A 332 22.70 -16.65 34.52
CA SER A 332 23.97 -17.23 35.02
C SER A 332 25.14 -16.38 34.53
#